data_AF-A0A7W8J917-F1
#
_entry.id   AF-A0A7W8J917-F1
#
_cell.length_a   1.000
_cell.length_b   1.000
_cell.length_c   1.000
_cell.angle_alpha   90.00
_cell.angle_beta   90.00
_cell.angle_gamma   90.00
#
_symmetry.space_group_name_H-M   'P 1'
#
loop_
_entity.id
_entity.type
_entity.pdbx_description
1 polymer ?
#
loop_
_entity_poly.entity_id
_entity_poly.type
_entity_poly.pdbx_seq_one_letter_code
_entity_poly.pdbx_strand_id
1 'polypeptide(L)'
;MMVHDRYFYDPAAGKYTVDRYLDDLKKRYGGIDAVLIWATYPNMGIDNRNQQDIVRSMPGGVEGLRNMAEDFHRRGVKVLFPIMMWDQGTRDPGKPWAQATAEFMKEIGADGINGDTQDGVPLAFSLAAEKVGHPLAFEPENGPSDEALAWNVLTWGQYKFQFAPTVDKYRWLETRHQVNIQGRWNRDKTDDLQYAFFNGEGWESWENVWGIWNQVTPRDAEATRRMATMERGVAPFLVSPGWEPLYPMHRYGIFSSRWPLDGQTVWTIVNRNEYDVQGRQMTIPFEQGTRYFDLYHGVELTPEKESSDAILSFPIESHGYGMILATVGEPSAAMHELMGTMKSMTESKLASFSHEWKTLPQSIVEIASTKPTSVTPEAMIKIPGGNYLFRVEGIEVEGSDDVGVDVQYPWEDTPRRFHEHPMKLKTFDMDKYPVTNAEFKKFLDAAHYHPSNDLNFLKDWSNGTYSEGWDNKPVTWVSIEDARAYAKWAGKRLPHEWEWQFAAQGTDGRTYPWGDHWDDKAVPRPDLGRTMRGPQRRCAPVGCKSIRRNGYGRKCLAVDR
;
A
#
# COMPACT_ATOMS: atom_id res chain seq x y z
N MET A 1 1.33 -3.70 -0.11
CA MET A 1 0.16 -3.49 -1.01
C MET A 1 -1.14 -3.62 -0.23
N MET A 2 -2.09 -2.72 -0.45
CA MET A 2 -3.43 -2.78 0.16
C MET A 2 -4.37 -3.71 -0.61
N VAL A 3 -5.19 -4.53 0.06
CA VAL A 3 -6.10 -5.49 -0.60
C VAL A 3 -7.23 -4.85 -1.42
N HIS A 4 -7.51 -3.57 -1.19
CA HIS A 4 -8.53 -2.81 -1.92
C HIS A 4 -8.06 -2.37 -3.31
N ASP A 5 -6.82 -2.67 -3.68
CA ASP A 5 -6.28 -2.40 -5.00
C ASP A 5 -7.01 -3.20 -6.08
N ARG A 6 -7.72 -2.49 -6.97
CA ARG A 6 -8.50 -3.10 -8.07
C ARG A 6 -7.63 -3.69 -9.18
N TYR A 7 -6.34 -3.34 -9.19
CA TYR A 7 -5.35 -3.96 -10.06
C TYR A 7 -4.92 -5.34 -9.53
N PHE A 8 -5.02 -5.55 -8.21
CA PHE A 8 -4.73 -6.82 -7.54
C PHE A 8 -5.95 -7.75 -7.45
N TYR A 9 -7.14 -7.21 -7.21
CA TYR A 9 -8.38 -7.98 -7.14
C TYR A 9 -9.43 -7.40 -8.09
N ASP A 10 -10.02 -8.25 -8.93
CA ASP A 10 -11.13 -7.87 -9.81
C ASP A 10 -12.47 -8.21 -9.12
N PRO A 11 -13.20 -7.22 -8.58
CA PRO A 11 -14.47 -7.47 -7.91
C PRO A 11 -15.59 -7.88 -8.86
N ALA A 12 -15.50 -7.58 -10.16
CA ALA A 12 -16.52 -7.99 -11.13
C ALA A 12 -16.34 -9.46 -11.52
N ALA A 13 -15.09 -9.91 -11.68
CA ALA A 13 -14.77 -11.29 -11.96
C ALA A 13 -14.66 -12.17 -10.69
N GLY A 14 -14.58 -11.57 -9.50
CA GLY A 14 -14.49 -12.28 -8.23
C GLY A 14 -13.15 -13.01 -8.04
N LYS A 15 -12.05 -12.48 -8.58
CA LYS A 15 -10.75 -13.19 -8.62
C LYS A 15 -9.56 -12.27 -8.33
N TYR A 16 -8.54 -12.86 -7.71
CA TYR A 16 -7.21 -12.26 -7.66
C TYR A 16 -6.58 -12.23 -9.05
N THR A 17 -5.85 -11.18 -9.36
CA THR A 17 -5.18 -10.97 -10.65
C THR A 17 -3.67 -10.84 -10.46
N VAL A 18 -3.08 -11.83 -9.78
CA VAL A 18 -1.65 -11.85 -9.43
C VAL A 18 -0.76 -11.70 -10.65
N ASP A 19 -0.99 -12.46 -11.72
CA ASP A 19 -0.17 -12.38 -12.94
C ASP A 19 -0.24 -10.99 -13.58
N ARG A 20 -1.43 -10.39 -13.67
CA ARG A 20 -1.59 -9.02 -14.17
C ARG A 20 -0.80 -8.03 -13.33
N TYR A 21 -0.90 -8.14 -12.01
CA TYR A 21 -0.18 -7.29 -11.06
C TYR A 21 1.34 -7.42 -11.23
N LEU A 22 1.87 -8.63 -11.21
CA LEU A 22 3.31 -8.88 -11.34
C LEU A 22 3.87 -8.52 -12.72
N ASP A 23 3.10 -8.70 -13.78
CA ASP A 23 3.50 -8.31 -15.13
C ASP A 23 3.64 -6.79 -15.26
N ASP A 24 2.75 -6.02 -14.62
CA ASP A 24 2.88 -4.56 -14.52
C ASP A 24 4.13 -4.15 -13.75
N LEU A 25 4.38 -4.73 -12.56
CA LEU A 25 5.57 -4.39 -11.77
C LEU A 25 6.87 -4.75 -12.51
N LYS A 26 6.91 -5.92 -13.15
CA LYS A 26 8.04 -6.34 -14.00
C LYS A 26 8.27 -5.35 -15.14
N LYS A 27 7.20 -4.94 -15.81
CA LYS A 27 7.24 -3.96 -16.89
C LYS A 27 7.70 -2.59 -16.41
N ARG A 28 7.23 -2.09 -15.27
CA ARG A 28 7.55 -0.73 -14.80
C ARG A 28 8.93 -0.63 -14.17
N TYR A 29 9.28 -1.50 -13.22
CA TYR A 29 10.54 -1.36 -12.46
C TYR A 29 11.30 -2.67 -12.19
N GLY A 30 10.99 -3.76 -12.89
CA GLY A 30 11.82 -4.98 -12.84
C GLY A 30 11.32 -6.06 -11.90
N GLY A 31 10.13 -5.88 -11.32
CA GLY A 31 9.46 -6.89 -10.50
C GLY A 31 9.86 -6.82 -9.04
N ILE A 32 9.33 -7.75 -8.25
CA ILE A 32 9.49 -7.80 -6.79
C ILE A 32 9.85 -9.23 -6.38
N ASP A 33 10.57 -9.37 -5.27
CA ASP A 33 10.93 -10.67 -4.70
C ASP A 33 9.94 -11.10 -3.60
N ALA A 34 9.24 -10.14 -2.99
CA ALA A 34 8.22 -10.37 -1.98
C ALA A 34 7.07 -9.34 -2.05
N VAL A 35 5.91 -9.71 -1.54
CA VAL A 35 4.73 -8.84 -1.39
C VAL A 35 4.18 -8.93 0.02
N LEU A 36 3.98 -7.77 0.66
CA LEU A 36 3.22 -7.64 1.89
C LEU A 36 1.76 -7.31 1.58
N ILE A 37 0.82 -8.20 1.93
CA ILE A 37 -0.61 -8.06 1.63
C ILE A 37 -1.35 -7.53 2.86
N TRP A 38 -1.76 -6.26 2.79
CA TRP A 38 -2.36 -5.55 3.91
C TRP A 38 -3.89 -5.54 3.82
N ALA A 39 -4.54 -6.38 4.64
CA ALA A 39 -5.99 -6.60 4.62
C ALA A 39 -6.78 -5.83 5.69
N THR A 40 -6.10 -5.35 6.72
CA THR A 40 -6.72 -4.97 7.99
C THR A 40 -7.21 -3.52 8.01
N TYR A 41 -6.41 -2.59 7.48
CA TYR A 41 -6.85 -1.20 7.26
C TYR A 41 -7.66 -1.05 5.96
N PRO A 42 -8.70 -0.19 5.95
CA PRO A 42 -9.18 0.67 7.04
C PRO A 42 -10.30 0.03 7.91
N ASN A 43 -10.55 -1.28 7.81
CA ASN A 43 -11.72 -1.92 8.43
C ASN A 43 -11.59 -2.09 9.95
N MET A 44 -10.36 -2.11 10.46
CA MET A 44 -10.07 -2.27 11.89
C MET A 44 -10.73 -1.17 12.73
N GLY A 45 -11.39 -1.56 13.82
CA GLY A 45 -12.12 -0.65 14.72
C GLY A 45 -13.57 -0.36 14.31
N ILE A 46 -13.93 -0.58 13.04
CA ILE A 46 -15.33 -0.57 12.55
C ILE A 46 -15.89 -2.00 12.55
N ASP A 47 -15.08 -2.93 12.06
CA ASP A 47 -15.33 -4.36 12.14
C ASP A 47 -14.63 -4.92 13.38
N ASN A 48 -15.36 -5.71 14.17
CA ASN A 48 -14.80 -6.31 15.38
C ASN A 48 -13.99 -7.57 15.11
N ARG A 49 -13.96 -8.08 13.88
CA ARG A 49 -13.08 -9.18 13.49
C ARG A 49 -11.63 -8.82 13.78
N ASN A 50 -10.91 -9.75 14.40
CA ASN A 50 -9.46 -9.57 14.52
C ASN A 50 -8.78 -9.73 13.15
N GLN A 51 -7.51 -9.37 13.08
CA GLN A 51 -6.67 -9.45 11.90
C GLN A 51 -6.73 -10.79 11.16
N GLN A 52 -6.72 -11.93 11.88
CA GLN A 52 -6.77 -13.24 11.24
C GLN A 52 -8.16 -13.50 10.65
N ASP A 53 -9.23 -13.09 11.35
CA ASP A 53 -10.60 -13.21 10.87
C ASP A 53 -10.86 -12.32 9.65
N ILE A 54 -10.23 -11.13 9.60
CA ILE A 54 -10.25 -10.25 8.44
C ILE A 54 -9.55 -10.93 7.26
N VAL A 55 -8.33 -11.45 7.45
CA VAL A 55 -7.60 -12.15 6.38
C VAL A 55 -8.40 -13.37 5.90
N ARG A 56 -8.90 -14.22 6.81
CA ARG A 56 -9.76 -15.39 6.47
C ARG A 56 -11.02 -15.03 5.70
N SER A 57 -11.49 -13.79 5.79
CA SER A 57 -12.67 -13.30 5.08
C SER A 57 -12.40 -12.67 3.73
N MET A 58 -11.13 -12.55 3.34
CA MET A 58 -10.77 -12.10 2.01
C MET A 58 -11.41 -13.03 0.94
N PRO A 59 -11.62 -12.53 -0.29
CA PRO A 59 -12.29 -13.27 -1.35
C PRO A 59 -11.82 -14.72 -1.52
N GLY A 60 -12.77 -15.65 -1.59
CA GLY A 60 -12.48 -17.09 -1.68
C GLY A 60 -12.06 -17.76 -0.37
N GLY A 61 -12.00 -17.02 0.74
CA GLY A 61 -11.63 -17.54 2.06
C GLY A 61 -10.23 -18.14 2.08
N VAL A 62 -10.00 -19.11 2.97
CA VAL A 62 -8.69 -19.77 3.13
C VAL A 62 -8.21 -20.41 1.81
N GLU A 63 -9.10 -21.03 1.05
CA GLU A 63 -8.74 -21.67 -0.23
C GLU A 63 -8.34 -20.61 -1.28
N GLY A 64 -9.11 -19.52 -1.38
CA GLY A 64 -8.76 -18.39 -2.25
C GLY A 64 -7.41 -17.77 -1.91
N LEU A 65 -7.10 -17.62 -0.62
CA LEU A 65 -5.81 -17.13 -0.15
C LEU A 65 -4.66 -18.08 -0.49
N ARG A 66 -4.87 -19.40 -0.34
CA ARG A 66 -3.87 -20.39 -0.70
C ARG A 66 -3.56 -20.35 -2.20
N ASN A 67 -4.60 -20.33 -3.04
CA ASN A 67 -4.45 -20.25 -4.49
C ASN A 67 -3.76 -18.93 -4.89
N MET A 68 -4.08 -17.82 -4.24
CA MET A 68 -3.41 -16.54 -4.44
C MET A 68 -1.92 -16.61 -4.05
N ALA A 69 -1.56 -17.23 -2.93
CA ALA A 69 -0.18 -17.42 -2.54
C ALA A 69 0.58 -18.32 -3.54
N GLU A 70 -0.05 -19.41 -3.99
CA GLU A 70 0.48 -20.31 -5.04
C GLU A 70 0.72 -19.57 -6.37
N ASP A 71 -0.16 -18.63 -6.74
CA ASP A 71 0.02 -17.79 -7.92
C ASP A 71 1.26 -16.89 -7.81
N PHE A 72 1.52 -16.29 -6.64
CA PHE A 72 2.75 -15.54 -6.39
C PHE A 72 3.98 -16.46 -6.40
N HIS A 73 3.90 -17.63 -5.76
CA HIS A 73 4.99 -18.60 -5.71
C HIS A 73 5.36 -19.15 -7.08
N ARG A 74 4.40 -19.36 -7.97
CA ARG A 74 4.65 -19.76 -9.38
C ARG A 74 5.54 -18.75 -10.11
N ARG A 75 5.54 -17.49 -9.66
CA ARG A 75 6.35 -16.38 -10.20
C ARG A 75 7.60 -16.09 -9.35
N GLY A 76 7.89 -16.90 -8.33
CA GLY A 76 9.04 -16.74 -7.45
C GLY A 76 8.89 -15.65 -6.39
N VAL A 77 7.68 -15.10 -6.20
CA VAL A 77 7.42 -13.99 -5.27
C VAL A 77 6.94 -14.52 -3.92
N LYS A 78 7.55 -14.07 -2.84
CA LYS A 78 7.22 -14.43 -1.46
C LYS A 78 6.04 -13.63 -0.93
N VAL A 79 5.23 -14.22 -0.06
CA VAL A 79 3.98 -13.60 0.44
C VAL A 79 4.06 -13.39 1.94
N LEU A 80 3.90 -12.14 2.37
CA LEU A 80 3.86 -11.75 3.77
C LEU A 80 2.50 -11.15 4.14
N PHE A 81 2.13 -11.27 5.41
CA PHE A 81 0.96 -10.61 5.99
C PHE A 81 1.34 -9.80 7.24
N PRO A 82 0.72 -8.64 7.48
CA PRO A 82 0.96 -7.89 8.70
C PRO A 82 0.36 -8.61 9.91
N ILE A 83 1.01 -8.48 11.06
CA ILE A 83 0.48 -8.83 12.36
C ILE A 83 0.47 -7.62 13.30
N MET A 84 -0.69 -7.33 13.88
CA MET A 84 -0.90 -6.33 14.92
C MET A 84 -1.18 -7.04 16.23
N MET A 85 -0.18 -7.24 17.09
CA MET A 85 -0.37 -7.99 18.36
C MET A 85 -1.39 -7.33 19.31
N TRP A 86 -1.60 -6.03 19.16
CA TRP A 86 -2.56 -5.26 19.94
C TRP A 86 -4.01 -5.41 19.47
N ASP A 87 -4.25 -6.01 18.29
CA ASP A 87 -5.61 -6.29 17.82
C ASP A 87 -6.18 -7.53 18.50
N GLN A 88 -7.05 -7.29 19.48
CA GLN A 88 -7.70 -8.31 20.30
C GLN A 88 -9.18 -8.50 19.93
N GLY A 89 -9.54 -8.44 18.63
CA GLY A 89 -10.92 -8.59 18.09
C GLY A 89 -11.67 -9.89 18.47
N THR A 90 -12.68 -10.27 17.68
CA THR A 90 -13.71 -11.27 18.05
C THR A 90 -13.21 -12.64 18.49
N ARG A 91 -12.18 -13.21 17.85
CA ARG A 91 -11.77 -14.59 18.11
C ARG A 91 -10.55 -14.65 19.02
N ASP A 92 -10.73 -15.23 20.21
CA ASP A 92 -9.63 -15.85 20.94
C ASP A 92 -9.31 -17.18 20.23
N PRO A 93 -8.08 -17.38 19.72
CA PRO A 93 -7.71 -18.63 19.06
C PRO A 93 -7.67 -19.85 20.01
N GLY A 94 -7.84 -19.66 21.33
CA GLY A 94 -7.82 -20.72 22.34
C GLY A 94 -6.43 -21.33 22.54
N LYS A 95 -5.39 -20.66 22.03
CA LYS A 95 -3.97 -21.05 22.06
C LYS A 95 -3.09 -19.80 21.95
N PRO A 96 -1.78 -19.87 22.24
CA PRO A 96 -0.90 -18.70 22.09
C PRO A 96 -0.95 -18.13 20.67
N TRP A 97 -0.99 -16.80 20.54
CA TRP A 97 -1.05 -16.10 19.25
C TRP A 97 0.06 -16.51 18.29
N ALA A 98 1.29 -16.69 18.80
CA ALA A 98 2.41 -17.21 18.03
C ALA A 98 2.09 -18.54 17.34
N GLN A 99 1.48 -19.49 18.06
CA GLN A 99 1.07 -20.78 17.52
C GLN A 99 -0.09 -20.62 16.51
N ALA A 100 -1.11 -19.83 16.85
CA ALA A 100 -2.25 -19.62 15.96
C ALA A 100 -1.85 -18.96 14.63
N THR A 101 -0.96 -17.97 14.68
CA THR A 101 -0.41 -17.31 13.49
C THR A 101 0.44 -18.28 12.68
N ALA A 102 1.36 -19.03 13.30
CA ALA A 102 2.20 -19.99 12.59
C ALA A 102 1.37 -21.06 11.85
N GLU A 103 0.37 -21.64 12.53
CA GLU A 103 -0.56 -22.60 11.93
C GLU A 103 -1.35 -21.98 10.76
N PHE A 104 -1.82 -20.74 10.91
CA PHE A 104 -2.59 -20.07 9.87
C PHE A 104 -1.75 -19.68 8.66
N MET A 105 -0.55 -19.12 8.87
CA MET A 105 0.37 -18.78 7.77
C MET A 105 0.76 -20.03 6.98
N LYS A 106 0.98 -21.16 7.67
CA LYS A 106 1.16 -22.47 7.02
C LYS A 106 -0.07 -22.88 6.21
N GLU A 107 -1.28 -22.71 6.77
CA GLU A 107 -2.54 -23.08 6.13
C GLU A 107 -2.76 -22.37 4.77
N ILE A 108 -2.35 -21.10 4.66
CA ILE A 108 -2.48 -20.28 3.45
C ILE A 108 -1.21 -20.22 2.59
N GLY A 109 -0.12 -20.86 3.03
CA GLY A 109 1.15 -20.83 2.30
C GLY A 109 1.90 -19.49 2.34
N ALA A 110 1.73 -18.67 3.38
CA ALA A 110 2.50 -17.44 3.53
C ALA A 110 3.94 -17.71 3.96
N ASP A 111 4.91 -16.91 3.49
CA ASP A 111 6.34 -17.08 3.75
C ASP A 111 6.85 -16.25 4.92
N GLY A 112 6.09 -15.25 5.36
CA GLY A 112 6.51 -14.38 6.46
C GLY A 112 5.41 -13.50 7.01
N ILE A 113 5.78 -12.73 8.02
CA ILE A 113 4.91 -11.73 8.64
C ILE A 113 5.64 -10.42 8.84
N ASN A 114 4.88 -9.33 8.74
CA ASN A 114 5.34 -7.99 9.08
C ASN A 114 4.80 -7.58 10.46
N GLY A 115 5.64 -7.10 11.37
CA GLY A 115 5.25 -6.68 12.72
C GLY A 115 4.87 -5.20 12.77
N ASP A 116 3.62 -4.88 12.45
CA ASP A 116 3.07 -3.51 12.48
C ASP A 116 3.26 -2.88 13.86
N THR A 117 3.88 -1.70 13.90
CA THR A 117 4.21 -0.90 15.10
C THR A 117 5.07 -1.61 16.17
N GLN A 118 5.78 -2.70 15.80
CA GLN A 118 6.54 -3.52 16.76
C GLN A 118 8.04 -3.29 16.69
N ASP A 119 8.70 -3.16 17.85
CA ASP A 119 10.18 -3.12 18.04
C ASP A 119 10.81 -4.52 17.97
N GLY A 120 10.41 -5.30 16.95
CA GLY A 120 10.74 -6.72 16.82
C GLY A 120 9.55 -7.64 17.04
N VAL A 121 9.46 -8.70 16.23
CA VAL A 121 8.53 -9.79 16.48
C VAL A 121 9.12 -10.69 17.58
N PRO A 122 8.37 -11.10 18.62
CA PRO A 122 8.91 -11.92 19.71
C PRO A 122 9.42 -13.30 19.26
N LEU A 123 10.49 -13.80 19.89
CA LEU A 123 11.09 -15.12 19.62
C LEU A 123 10.08 -16.28 19.60
N ALA A 124 9.03 -16.19 20.43
CA ALA A 124 7.96 -17.18 20.47
C ALA A 124 7.30 -17.47 19.11
N PHE A 125 7.26 -16.48 18.21
CA PHE A 125 6.72 -16.66 16.85
C PHE A 125 7.63 -17.52 15.98
N SER A 126 8.95 -17.30 16.04
CA SER A 126 9.92 -18.13 15.31
C SER A 126 9.88 -19.58 15.81
N LEU A 127 9.91 -19.79 17.13
CA LEU A 127 9.80 -21.11 17.73
C LEU A 127 8.48 -21.82 17.37
N ALA A 128 7.38 -21.07 17.28
CA ALA A 128 6.10 -21.62 16.85
C ALA A 128 6.11 -22.02 15.37
N ALA A 129 6.69 -21.20 14.49
CA ALA A 129 6.86 -21.46 13.06
C ALA A 129 7.70 -22.73 12.81
N GLU A 130 8.82 -22.88 13.51
CA GLU A 130 9.64 -24.09 13.49
C GLU A 130 8.88 -25.32 13.97
N LYS A 131 8.17 -25.20 15.10
CA LYS A 131 7.40 -26.31 15.69
C LYS A 131 6.30 -26.84 14.76
N VAL A 132 5.66 -25.96 13.98
CA VAL A 132 4.65 -26.40 12.99
C VAL A 132 5.28 -26.91 11.69
N GLY A 133 6.61 -26.86 11.56
CA GLY A 133 7.34 -27.27 10.36
C GLY A 133 7.14 -26.33 9.18
N HIS A 134 6.98 -25.02 9.45
CA HIS A 134 6.80 -23.97 8.45
C HIS A 134 7.49 -22.68 8.91
N PRO A 135 8.83 -22.59 8.77
CA PRO A 135 9.57 -21.39 9.13
C PRO A 135 9.03 -20.14 8.42
N LEU A 136 9.03 -19.00 9.11
CA LEU A 136 8.54 -17.73 8.60
C LEU A 136 9.64 -16.68 8.68
N ALA A 137 9.70 -15.78 7.70
CA ALA A 137 10.47 -14.55 7.80
C ALA A 137 9.72 -13.50 8.64
N PHE A 138 10.42 -12.76 9.49
CA PHE A 138 9.84 -11.75 10.36
C PHE A 138 10.43 -10.37 10.03
N GLU A 139 9.55 -9.43 9.69
CA GLU A 139 9.86 -8.05 9.30
C GLU A 139 9.15 -7.06 10.23
N PRO A 140 9.69 -6.73 11.41
CA PRO A 140 9.10 -5.72 12.26
C PRO A 140 9.17 -4.33 11.61
N GLU A 141 8.16 -3.49 11.86
CA GLU A 141 8.14 -2.09 11.42
C GLU A 141 9.19 -1.26 12.17
N ASN A 142 9.29 -1.46 13.49
CA ASN A 142 10.35 -0.84 14.26
C ASN A 142 11.55 -1.78 14.40
N GLY A 143 12.70 -1.18 14.59
CA GLY A 143 13.96 -1.88 14.78
C GLY A 143 13.94 -2.96 15.86
N PRO A 144 14.37 -4.21 15.57
CA PRO A 144 14.54 -5.22 16.62
C PRO A 144 15.71 -4.86 17.55
N SER A 145 15.67 -5.35 18.79
CA SER A 145 16.85 -5.36 19.66
C SER A 145 18.02 -6.15 19.04
N ASP A 146 19.25 -5.87 19.47
CA ASP A 146 20.45 -6.55 18.91
C ASP A 146 20.38 -8.08 19.04
N GLU A 147 19.85 -8.61 20.15
CA GLU A 147 19.63 -10.05 20.32
C GLU A 147 18.58 -10.59 19.33
N ALA A 148 17.55 -9.78 19.06
CA ALA A 148 16.42 -10.15 18.21
C ALA A 148 16.74 -10.23 16.72
N LEU A 149 17.90 -9.73 16.29
CA LEU A 149 18.43 -9.96 14.94
C LEU A 149 18.66 -11.44 14.62
N ALA A 150 18.84 -12.28 15.64
CA ALA A 150 18.99 -13.72 15.44
C ALA A 150 17.73 -14.40 14.88
N TRP A 151 16.54 -13.77 15.00
CA TRP A 151 15.28 -14.35 14.50
C TRP A 151 14.39 -13.38 13.71
N ASN A 152 14.56 -12.06 13.84
CA ASN A 152 14.00 -11.08 12.91
C ASN A 152 15.03 -10.85 11.82
N VAL A 153 14.89 -11.50 10.67
CA VAL A 153 15.89 -11.46 9.58
C VAL A 153 15.61 -10.36 8.55
N LEU A 154 14.45 -9.71 8.65
CA LEU A 154 14.04 -8.57 7.86
C LEU A 154 13.74 -7.38 8.80
N THR A 155 13.68 -6.14 8.31
CA THR A 155 13.15 -4.96 9.05
C THR A 155 12.76 -3.85 8.06
N TRP A 156 11.78 -3.01 8.40
CA TRP A 156 11.56 -1.76 7.67
C TRP A 156 12.59 -0.68 8.02
N GLY A 157 13.22 -0.11 6.98
CA GLY A 157 14.16 0.99 7.12
C GLY A 157 13.49 2.34 6.88
N GLN A 158 12.88 2.92 7.91
CA GLN A 158 12.26 4.25 7.84
C GLN A 158 13.25 5.34 8.29
N TYR A 159 14.09 5.83 7.39
CA TYR A 159 15.21 6.71 7.73
C TYR A 159 15.12 8.13 7.16
N LYS A 160 15.96 9.02 7.71
CA LYS A 160 16.27 10.32 7.12
C LYS A 160 17.67 10.26 6.54
N PHE A 161 17.78 10.49 5.24
CA PHE A 161 19.04 10.37 4.53
C PHE A 161 19.89 11.63 4.63
N GLN A 162 21.22 11.46 4.64
CA GLN A 162 22.21 12.53 4.69
C GLN A 162 22.92 12.64 3.33
N PHE A 163 23.70 13.71 3.11
CA PHE A 163 24.50 13.83 1.89
C PHE A 163 25.48 12.67 1.75
N ALA A 164 26.26 12.37 2.80
CA ALA A 164 27.05 11.15 2.87
C ALA A 164 26.14 9.99 3.34
N PRO A 165 26.05 8.87 2.59
CA PRO A 165 25.29 7.71 3.03
C PRO A 165 25.76 7.23 4.40
N THR A 166 24.81 6.99 5.31
CA THR A 166 25.11 6.36 6.60
C THR A 166 25.17 4.85 6.47
N VAL A 167 25.93 4.20 7.35
CA VAL A 167 26.00 2.74 7.43
C VAL A 167 24.77 2.24 8.17
N ASP A 168 24.05 1.28 7.60
CA ASP A 168 22.92 0.66 8.28
C ASP A 168 23.39 -0.16 9.49
N LYS A 169 22.73 0.05 10.63
CA LYS A 169 23.11 -0.59 11.90
C LYS A 169 22.87 -2.10 11.85
N TYR A 170 21.73 -2.54 11.33
CA TYR A 170 21.34 -3.95 11.35
C TYR A 170 22.22 -4.74 10.40
N ARG A 171 22.49 -4.20 9.21
CA ARG A 171 23.43 -4.80 8.26
C ARG A 171 24.85 -4.87 8.82
N TRP A 172 25.26 -3.87 9.59
CA TRP A 172 26.59 -3.84 10.23
C TRP A 172 26.74 -4.92 11.30
N LEU A 173 25.68 -5.19 12.07
CA LEU A 173 25.68 -6.20 13.13
C LEU A 173 25.53 -7.63 12.59
N GLU A 174 24.75 -7.80 11.52
CA GLU A 174 24.48 -9.07 10.87
C GLU A 174 24.36 -8.84 9.35
N THR A 175 25.41 -9.21 8.60
CA THR A 175 25.51 -8.91 7.17
C THR A 175 24.48 -9.64 6.31
N ARG A 176 23.79 -10.65 6.86
CA ARG A 176 22.67 -11.34 6.20
C ARG A 176 21.31 -10.68 6.45
N HIS A 177 21.23 -9.74 7.41
CA HIS A 177 19.98 -9.08 7.76
C HIS A 177 19.53 -8.16 6.62
N GLN A 178 18.27 -8.26 6.21
CA GLN A 178 17.74 -7.46 5.12
C GLN A 178 16.89 -6.32 5.66
N VAL A 179 17.37 -5.09 5.52
CA VAL A 179 16.53 -3.91 5.71
C VAL A 179 15.83 -3.62 4.38
N ASN A 180 14.51 -3.46 4.42
CA ASN A 180 13.74 -2.96 3.29
C ASN A 180 13.53 -1.45 3.50
N ILE A 181 14.36 -0.66 2.84
CA ILE A 181 14.32 0.79 2.90
C ILE A 181 12.99 1.26 2.33
N GLN A 182 12.31 2.11 3.08
CA GLN A 182 11.03 2.64 2.65
C GLN A 182 10.98 4.14 2.85
N GLY A 183 10.31 4.79 1.91
CA GLY A 183 9.98 6.21 1.93
C GLY A 183 8.53 6.37 1.51
N ARG A 184 7.60 5.89 2.36
CA ARG A 184 6.13 5.85 2.14
C ARG A 184 5.59 7.06 1.37
N TRP A 185 6.01 8.26 1.78
CA TRP A 185 5.53 9.54 1.25
C TRP A 185 6.46 10.21 0.25
N ASN A 186 7.70 9.74 0.10
CA ASN A 186 8.66 10.36 -0.80
C ASN A 186 8.16 10.20 -2.25
N ARG A 187 8.21 11.26 -3.05
CA ARG A 187 7.91 11.17 -4.50
C ARG A 187 9.16 10.91 -5.33
N ASP A 188 10.29 11.44 -4.87
CA ASP A 188 11.63 11.13 -5.36
C ASP A 188 12.20 9.98 -4.54
N LYS A 189 12.63 8.90 -5.18
CA LYS A 189 13.17 7.72 -4.51
C LYS A 189 14.70 7.65 -4.56
N THR A 190 15.36 8.69 -5.07
CA THR A 190 16.83 8.70 -5.26
C THR A 190 17.57 8.42 -3.96
N ASP A 191 17.19 9.07 -2.86
CA ASP A 191 17.86 8.87 -1.58
C ASP A 191 17.62 7.48 -1.00
N ASP A 192 16.37 7.00 -1.04
CA ASP A 192 15.99 5.66 -0.60
C ASP A 192 16.78 4.57 -1.36
N LEU A 193 16.78 4.66 -2.69
CA LEU A 193 17.42 3.70 -3.57
C LEU A 193 18.94 3.72 -3.44
N GLN A 194 19.56 4.90 -3.37
CA GLN A 194 21.01 4.99 -3.18
C GLN A 194 21.44 4.51 -1.79
N TYR A 195 20.65 4.75 -0.75
CA TYR A 195 20.92 4.23 0.58
C TYR A 195 20.89 2.70 0.59
N ALA A 196 19.84 2.12 0.00
CA ALA A 196 19.70 0.67 -0.11
C ALA A 196 20.87 0.06 -0.88
N PHE A 197 21.18 0.59 -2.06
CA PHE A 197 22.26 0.09 -2.91
C PHE A 197 23.65 0.24 -2.29
N PHE A 198 23.89 1.33 -1.54
CA PHE A 198 25.15 1.53 -0.82
C PHE A 198 25.35 0.50 0.30
N ASN A 199 24.28 0.11 1.00
CA ASN A 199 24.33 -0.87 2.09
C ASN A 199 24.04 -2.32 1.63
N GLY A 200 23.74 -2.57 0.36
CA GLY A 200 23.41 -3.90 -0.17
C GLY A 200 22.05 -4.42 0.31
N GLU A 201 21.10 -3.50 0.48
CA GLU A 201 19.79 -3.69 1.11
C GLU A 201 18.63 -3.68 0.11
N GLY A 202 17.41 -3.89 0.61
CA GLY A 202 16.21 -3.96 -0.20
C GLY A 202 15.48 -2.63 -0.19
N TRP A 203 14.49 -2.50 -1.06
CA TRP A 203 13.65 -1.32 -1.13
C TRP A 203 12.18 -1.70 -1.22
N GLU A 204 11.34 -1.06 -0.41
CA GLU A 204 9.90 -1.18 -0.44
C GLU A 204 9.29 -0.05 -1.27
N SER A 205 8.68 -0.41 -2.41
CA SER A 205 8.16 0.59 -3.36
C SER A 205 6.97 1.39 -2.84
N TRP A 206 6.13 0.75 -2.01
CA TRP A 206 4.95 1.29 -1.32
C TRP A 206 4.08 2.27 -2.16
N GLU A 207 3.66 1.86 -3.37
CA GLU A 207 2.92 2.76 -4.28
C GLU A 207 1.45 3.03 -3.90
N ASN A 208 0.82 2.12 -3.16
CA ASN A 208 -0.56 2.27 -2.72
C ASN A 208 -0.60 2.36 -1.19
N VAL A 209 -0.78 3.58 -0.69
CA VAL A 209 -0.80 3.92 0.74
C VAL A 209 -2.23 4.21 1.15
N TRP A 210 -2.95 3.20 1.65
CA TRP A 210 -4.38 3.27 2.01
C TRP A 210 -5.31 3.86 0.94
N GLY A 211 -5.01 3.62 -0.34
CA GLY A 211 -5.76 4.16 -1.48
C GLY A 211 -5.17 5.45 -2.07
N ILE A 212 -4.18 6.06 -1.43
CA ILE A 212 -3.38 7.14 -2.00
C ILE A 212 -2.34 6.52 -2.94
N TRP A 213 -2.35 6.96 -4.20
CA TRP A 213 -1.45 6.45 -5.22
C TRP A 213 -0.19 7.29 -5.32
N ASN A 214 0.93 6.76 -4.82
CA ASN A 214 2.26 7.35 -4.87
C ASN A 214 3.16 6.58 -5.85
N GLN A 215 2.88 6.70 -7.15
CA GLN A 215 3.57 5.92 -8.18
C GLN A 215 5.07 6.21 -8.23
N VAL A 216 5.86 5.17 -8.48
CA VAL A 216 7.29 5.32 -8.82
C VAL A 216 7.43 6.02 -10.17
N THR A 217 8.26 7.07 -10.23
CA THR A 217 8.52 7.83 -11.46
C THR A 217 9.24 6.98 -12.52
N PRO A 218 9.15 7.31 -13.82
CA PRO A 218 9.89 6.57 -14.84
C PRO A 218 11.41 6.47 -14.58
N ARG A 219 12.02 7.53 -14.05
CA ARG A 219 13.43 7.53 -13.68
C ARG A 219 13.72 6.61 -12.51
N ASP A 220 12.95 6.70 -11.43
CA ASP A 220 13.18 5.87 -10.24
C ASP A 220 12.84 4.40 -10.51
N ALA A 221 11.90 4.15 -11.41
CA ALA A 221 11.54 2.82 -11.88
C ALA A 221 12.68 2.17 -12.67
N GLU A 222 13.33 2.94 -13.55
CA GLU A 222 14.54 2.49 -14.24
C GLU A 222 15.72 2.33 -13.26
N ALA A 223 15.82 3.22 -12.26
CA ALA A 223 16.86 3.10 -11.24
C ALA A 223 16.74 1.82 -10.44
N THR A 224 15.53 1.54 -9.94
CA THR A 224 15.18 0.30 -9.24
C THR A 224 15.51 -0.92 -10.09
N ARG A 225 15.14 -0.92 -11.37
CA ARG A 225 15.41 -2.03 -12.29
C ARG A 225 16.90 -2.33 -12.40
N ARG A 226 17.71 -1.30 -12.63
CA ARG A 226 19.17 -1.43 -12.81
C ARG A 226 19.86 -1.88 -11.52
N MET A 227 19.53 -1.25 -10.39
CA MET A 227 20.06 -1.62 -9.07
C MET A 227 19.71 -3.07 -8.73
N ALA A 228 18.43 -3.44 -8.78
CA ALA A 228 17.99 -4.80 -8.45
C ALA A 228 18.57 -5.86 -9.41
N THR A 229 18.80 -5.50 -10.68
CA THR A 229 19.47 -6.41 -11.64
C THR A 229 20.91 -6.68 -11.21
N MET A 230 21.67 -5.64 -10.84
CA MET A 230 23.03 -5.80 -10.33
C MET A 230 23.06 -6.54 -9.00
N GLU A 231 22.24 -6.16 -8.03
CA GLU A 231 22.18 -6.78 -6.71
C GLU A 231 21.85 -8.28 -6.80
N ARG A 232 20.87 -8.68 -7.62
CA ARG A 232 20.57 -10.10 -7.87
C ARG A 232 21.75 -10.84 -8.52
N GLY A 233 22.48 -10.17 -9.42
CA GLY A 233 23.66 -10.73 -10.07
C GLY A 233 24.86 -10.93 -9.14
N VAL A 234 24.94 -10.17 -8.04
CA VAL A 234 26.04 -10.22 -7.07
C VAL A 234 25.60 -10.56 -5.64
N ALA A 235 24.39 -11.09 -5.45
CA ALA A 235 23.79 -11.29 -4.14
C ALA A 235 24.70 -12.00 -3.10
N PRO A 236 25.51 -13.03 -3.46
CA PRO A 236 26.45 -13.64 -2.52
C PRO A 236 27.49 -12.66 -1.94
N PHE A 237 27.89 -11.64 -2.70
CA PHE A 237 28.84 -10.61 -2.23
C PHE A 237 28.21 -9.68 -1.18
N LEU A 238 26.92 -9.36 -1.33
CA LEU A 238 26.24 -8.38 -0.49
C LEU A 238 26.04 -8.85 0.96
N VAL A 239 26.24 -10.13 1.25
CA VAL A 239 26.22 -10.70 2.60
C VAL A 239 27.63 -10.96 3.15
N SER A 240 28.67 -10.44 2.49
CA SER A 240 30.07 -10.66 2.87
C SER A 240 30.35 -10.22 4.31
N PRO A 241 30.96 -11.09 5.15
CA PRO A 241 31.41 -10.70 6.48
C PRO A 241 32.61 -9.73 6.45
N GLY A 242 33.23 -9.54 5.29
CA GLY A 242 34.32 -8.59 5.08
C GLY A 242 33.85 -7.25 4.49
N TRP A 243 32.57 -6.92 4.59
CA TRP A 243 32.02 -5.65 4.11
C TRP A 243 32.75 -4.46 4.73
N GLU A 244 33.22 -3.55 3.87
CA GLU A 244 33.86 -2.30 4.25
C GLU A 244 33.08 -1.13 3.62
N PRO A 245 32.15 -0.49 4.35
CA PRO A 245 31.45 0.69 3.90
C PRO A 245 32.39 1.90 3.87
N LEU A 246 32.04 2.90 3.07
CA LEU A 246 32.82 4.14 2.89
C LEU A 246 34.26 3.88 2.39
N TYR A 247 34.41 2.90 1.49
CA TYR A 247 35.69 2.63 0.85
C TYR A 247 36.17 3.87 0.05
N PRO A 248 37.45 4.26 0.14
CA PRO A 248 37.91 5.56 -0.35
C PRO A 248 37.69 5.80 -1.85
N MET A 249 37.14 6.98 -2.17
CA MET A 249 36.96 7.50 -3.53
C MET A 249 37.76 8.80 -3.70
N HIS A 250 38.23 9.08 -4.91
CA HIS A 250 39.02 10.28 -5.24
C HIS A 250 38.18 11.55 -5.33
N ARG A 251 36.89 11.41 -5.64
CA ARG A 251 36.00 12.52 -5.94
C ARG A 251 35.06 12.78 -4.77
N TYR A 252 34.87 14.06 -4.45
CA TYR A 252 33.89 14.49 -3.45
C TYR A 252 32.48 14.06 -3.87
N GLY A 253 31.67 13.64 -2.89
CA GLY A 253 30.29 13.23 -3.13
C GLY A 253 30.12 11.87 -3.82
N ILE A 254 31.22 11.14 -4.05
CA ILE A 254 31.19 9.74 -4.51
C ILE A 254 31.51 8.85 -3.32
N PHE A 255 30.62 7.90 -3.04
CA PHE A 255 30.75 6.99 -1.90
C PHE A 255 30.66 5.55 -2.39
N SER A 256 31.42 4.65 -1.77
CA SER A 256 31.42 3.25 -2.14
C SER A 256 31.42 2.32 -0.94
N SER A 257 30.89 1.11 -1.12
CA SER A 257 30.98 -0.01 -0.19
C SER A 257 31.71 -1.16 -0.88
N ARG A 258 32.69 -1.74 -0.20
CA ARG A 258 33.50 -2.87 -0.70
C ARG A 258 32.99 -4.19 -0.13
N TRP A 259 32.81 -5.18 -1.01
CA TRP A 259 32.21 -6.48 -0.73
C TRP A 259 33.14 -7.61 -1.21
N PRO A 260 34.07 -8.11 -0.37
CA PRO A 260 34.99 -9.17 -0.75
C PRO A 260 34.34 -10.56 -0.63
N LEU A 261 34.59 -11.47 -1.57
CA LEU A 261 34.14 -12.86 -1.51
C LEU A 261 35.08 -13.75 -2.34
N ASP A 262 35.62 -14.81 -1.72
CA ASP A 262 36.41 -15.86 -2.39
C ASP A 262 37.50 -15.34 -3.34
N GLY A 263 38.27 -14.33 -2.90
CA GLY A 263 39.36 -13.73 -3.70
C GLY A 263 38.88 -12.78 -4.81
N GLN A 264 37.59 -12.54 -4.91
CA GLN A 264 36.97 -11.52 -5.75
C GLN A 264 36.46 -10.37 -4.88
N THR A 265 36.17 -9.22 -5.48
CA THR A 265 35.60 -8.10 -4.76
C THR A 265 34.65 -7.33 -5.65
N VAL A 266 33.47 -7.00 -5.10
CA VAL A 266 32.51 -6.08 -5.71
C VAL A 266 32.53 -4.76 -4.94
N TRP A 267 32.37 -3.64 -5.63
CA TRP A 267 32.08 -2.35 -5.01
C TRP A 267 30.73 -1.84 -5.50
N THR A 268 29.84 -1.48 -4.58
CA THR A 268 28.67 -0.63 -4.90
C THR A 268 29.07 0.82 -4.74
N ILE A 269 28.63 1.69 -5.65
CA ILE A 269 29.06 3.08 -5.72
C ILE A 269 27.83 3.98 -5.95
N VAL A 270 27.77 5.13 -5.27
CA VAL A 270 26.74 6.15 -5.46
C VAL A 270 27.35 7.52 -5.70
N ASN A 271 26.73 8.30 -6.59
CA ASN A 271 27.05 9.71 -6.82
C ASN A 271 25.97 10.59 -6.20
N ARG A 272 26.34 11.36 -5.18
CA ARG A 272 25.46 12.27 -4.44
C ARG A 272 25.44 13.69 -5.01
N ASN A 273 26.23 13.94 -6.05
CA ASN A 273 26.29 15.24 -6.70
C ASN A 273 25.20 15.41 -7.77
N GLU A 274 24.87 16.67 -8.05
CA GLU A 274 23.96 17.08 -9.13
C GLU A 274 24.62 17.05 -10.53
N TYR A 275 25.88 16.61 -10.64
CA TYR A 275 26.65 16.56 -11.88
C TYR A 275 27.33 15.20 -12.10
N ASP A 276 27.53 14.87 -13.37
CA ASP A 276 28.27 13.69 -13.81
C ASP A 276 29.75 13.77 -13.38
N VAL A 277 30.32 12.64 -12.96
CA VAL A 277 31.76 12.51 -12.72
C VAL A 277 32.40 11.56 -13.73
N GLN A 278 33.68 11.79 -14.04
CA GLN A 278 34.45 10.98 -14.98
C GLN A 278 35.95 10.98 -14.65
N GLY A 279 36.71 10.08 -15.27
CA GLY A 279 38.15 9.91 -15.03
C GLY A 279 38.44 9.10 -13.77
N ARG A 280 39.61 9.33 -13.13
CA ARG A 280 40.06 8.60 -11.93
C ARG A 280 39.05 8.70 -10.78
N GLN A 281 38.55 7.55 -10.32
CA GLN A 281 37.53 7.44 -9.27
C GLN A 281 38.05 6.77 -8.00
N MET A 282 38.87 5.72 -8.10
CA MET A 282 39.34 4.98 -6.93
C MET A 282 40.73 4.37 -7.12
N THR A 283 41.44 4.20 -6.01
CA THR A 283 42.71 3.48 -5.94
C THR A 283 42.50 2.20 -5.15
N ILE A 284 43.01 1.10 -5.67
CA ILE A 284 42.97 -0.21 -5.03
C ILE A 284 44.36 -0.85 -5.08
N PRO A 285 44.72 -1.75 -4.13
CA PRO A 285 45.98 -2.48 -4.20
C PRO A 285 46.09 -3.26 -5.52
N PHE A 286 47.21 -3.10 -6.23
CA PHE A 286 47.45 -3.84 -7.46
C PHE A 286 47.80 -5.29 -7.14
N GLU A 287 47.00 -6.21 -7.65
CA GLU A 287 47.30 -7.63 -7.64
C GLU A 287 47.54 -8.14 -9.06
N GLN A 288 48.62 -8.89 -9.25
CA GLN A 288 49.01 -9.37 -10.57
C GLN A 288 47.99 -10.40 -11.09
N GLY A 289 47.46 -10.17 -12.29
CA GLY A 289 46.47 -11.05 -12.90
C GLY A 289 45.01 -10.70 -12.58
N THR A 290 44.80 -9.69 -11.73
CA THR A 290 43.45 -9.16 -11.45
C THR A 290 42.96 -8.33 -12.63
N ARG A 291 41.70 -8.57 -12.99
CA ARG A 291 40.95 -7.84 -14.02
C ARG A 291 39.81 -7.09 -13.36
N TYR A 292 39.45 -5.96 -13.96
CA TYR A 292 38.49 -5.01 -13.40
C TYR A 292 37.38 -4.77 -14.39
N PHE A 293 36.13 -4.81 -13.93
CA PHE A 293 34.96 -4.67 -14.78
C PHE A 293 34.01 -3.64 -14.19
N ASP A 294 33.57 -2.72 -15.03
CA ASP A 294 32.41 -1.88 -14.75
C ASP A 294 31.16 -2.68 -15.07
N LEU A 295 30.53 -3.22 -14.03
CA LEU A 295 29.32 -4.04 -14.16
C LEU A 295 28.11 -3.21 -14.58
N TYR A 296 28.11 -1.88 -14.35
CA TYR A 296 27.02 -1.00 -14.76
C TYR A 296 27.04 -0.75 -16.27
N HIS A 297 28.21 -0.43 -16.83
CA HIS A 297 28.35 -0.24 -18.30
C HIS A 297 28.65 -1.52 -19.07
N GLY A 298 28.95 -2.62 -18.37
CA GLY A 298 29.29 -3.92 -18.96
C GLY A 298 30.58 -3.90 -19.77
N VAL A 299 31.61 -3.24 -19.25
CA VAL A 299 32.92 -3.09 -19.91
C VAL A 299 34.07 -3.48 -18.98
N GLU A 300 35.14 -4.02 -19.56
CA GLU A 300 36.39 -4.21 -18.85
C GLU A 300 37.16 -2.88 -18.73
N LEU A 301 37.68 -2.62 -17.54
CA LEU A 301 38.49 -1.45 -17.22
C LEU A 301 39.98 -1.81 -17.28
N THR A 302 40.77 -0.94 -17.91
CA THR A 302 42.22 -1.03 -17.87
C THR A 302 42.74 -0.08 -16.76
N PRO A 303 43.34 -0.59 -15.67
CA PRO A 303 43.82 0.26 -14.58
C PRO A 303 45.08 1.03 -14.98
N GLU A 304 45.19 2.28 -14.52
CA GLU A 304 46.47 2.97 -14.45
C GLU A 304 47.28 2.39 -13.29
N LYS A 305 48.50 1.90 -13.56
CA LYS A 305 49.36 1.34 -12.51
C LYS A 305 50.29 2.42 -11.95
N GLU A 306 50.19 2.69 -10.65
CA GLU A 306 51.09 3.60 -9.94
C GLU A 306 51.71 2.86 -8.74
N SER A 307 53.02 2.58 -8.81
CA SER A 307 53.74 1.84 -7.77
C SER A 307 53.10 0.47 -7.46
N SER A 308 52.44 0.34 -6.30
CA SER A 308 51.75 -0.84 -5.78
C SER A 308 50.25 -0.82 -6.03
N ASP A 309 49.74 0.18 -6.75
CA ASP A 309 48.32 0.48 -6.80
C ASP A 309 47.78 0.40 -8.24
N ALA A 310 46.52 0.02 -8.37
CA ALA A 310 45.70 0.15 -9.56
C ALA A 310 44.71 1.29 -9.36
N ILE A 311 44.71 2.25 -10.28
CA ILE A 311 43.73 3.33 -10.31
C ILE A 311 42.71 3.03 -11.40
N LEU A 312 41.44 3.02 -10.99
CA LEU A 312 40.32 2.79 -11.88
C LEU A 312 39.66 4.11 -12.27
N SER A 313 39.39 4.24 -13.57
CA SER A 313 38.75 5.39 -14.19
C SER A 313 37.46 4.96 -14.86
N PHE A 314 36.33 5.56 -14.48
CA PHE A 314 35.01 5.26 -15.03
C PHE A 314 34.04 6.44 -14.78
N PRO A 315 32.97 6.59 -15.59
CA PRO A 315 31.98 7.63 -15.38
C PRO A 315 30.88 7.22 -14.40
N ILE A 316 30.27 8.19 -13.72
CA ILE A 316 29.06 7.98 -12.90
C ILE A 316 28.14 9.19 -13.12
N GLU A 317 26.91 8.95 -13.54
CA GLU A 317 25.90 10.00 -13.78
C GLU A 317 25.56 10.76 -12.49
N SER A 318 25.06 12.00 -12.62
CA SER A 318 24.49 12.75 -11.49
C SER A 318 23.35 11.99 -10.83
N HIS A 319 23.31 12.01 -9.49
CA HIS A 319 22.38 11.19 -8.70
C HIS A 319 22.37 9.70 -9.13
N GLY A 320 23.45 9.24 -9.74
CA GLY A 320 23.60 7.90 -10.28
C GLY A 320 24.31 6.97 -9.32
N TYR A 321 24.64 5.79 -9.83
CA TYR A 321 25.26 4.70 -9.10
C TYR A 321 26.00 3.82 -10.08
N GLY A 322 26.88 2.96 -9.57
CA GLY A 322 27.68 2.05 -10.36
C GLY A 322 28.15 0.85 -9.55
N MET A 323 28.69 -0.14 -10.24
CA MET A 323 29.22 -1.34 -9.60
C MET A 323 30.48 -1.82 -10.29
N ILE A 324 31.53 -2.08 -9.52
CA ILE A 324 32.82 -2.58 -10.04
C ILE A 324 33.05 -3.99 -9.54
N LEU A 325 33.57 -4.88 -10.39
CA LEU A 325 34.09 -6.19 -10.02
C LEU A 325 35.60 -6.24 -10.23
N ALA A 326 36.33 -6.71 -9.23
CA ALA A 326 37.70 -7.19 -9.36
C ALA A 326 37.72 -8.71 -9.21
N THR A 327 38.37 -9.40 -10.15
CA THR A 327 38.50 -10.86 -10.14
C THR A 327 39.82 -11.31 -10.73
N VAL A 328 40.37 -12.40 -10.22
CA VAL A 328 41.54 -13.07 -10.79
C VAL A 328 41.07 -14.07 -11.83
N GLY A 329 41.36 -13.81 -13.10
CA GLY A 329 40.95 -14.67 -14.21
C GLY A 329 39.69 -14.20 -14.95
N GLU A 330 39.00 -15.12 -15.61
CA GLU A 330 37.79 -14.81 -16.38
C GLU A 330 36.55 -14.73 -15.48
N PRO A 331 35.68 -13.71 -15.66
CA PRO A 331 34.38 -13.68 -15.02
C PRO A 331 33.55 -14.95 -15.31
N SER A 332 32.66 -15.31 -14.39
CA SER A 332 31.74 -16.42 -14.62
C SER A 332 30.77 -16.12 -15.77
N ALA A 333 30.15 -17.15 -16.36
CA ALA A 333 29.14 -16.98 -17.40
C ALA A 333 27.97 -16.09 -16.93
N ALA A 334 27.55 -16.24 -15.67
CA ALA A 334 26.52 -15.39 -15.06
C ALA A 334 26.94 -13.91 -14.97
N MET A 335 28.22 -13.65 -14.69
CA MET A 335 28.75 -12.29 -14.65
C MET A 335 28.83 -11.67 -16.05
N HIS A 336 29.16 -12.46 -17.08
CA HIS A 336 29.10 -12.02 -18.48
C HIS A 336 27.66 -11.70 -18.92
N GLU A 337 26.68 -12.51 -18.51
CA GLU A 337 25.26 -12.26 -18.78
C GLU A 337 24.78 -10.98 -18.07
N LEU A 338 25.18 -10.78 -16.81
CA LEU A 338 24.90 -9.54 -16.08
C LEU A 338 25.45 -8.32 -16.81
N MET A 339 26.74 -8.35 -17.19
CA MET A 339 27.36 -7.24 -17.92
C MET A 339 26.68 -6.96 -19.26
N GLY A 340 26.28 -8.01 -20.00
CA GLY A 340 25.52 -7.84 -21.25
C GLY A 340 24.16 -7.19 -21.04
N THR A 341 23.45 -7.60 -19.98
CA THR A 341 22.14 -7.05 -19.59
C THR A 341 22.26 -5.59 -19.19
N MET A 342 23.22 -5.28 -18.31
CA MET A 342 23.45 -3.92 -17.82
C MET A 342 23.93 -2.98 -18.92
N LYS A 343 24.82 -3.45 -19.81
CA LYS A 343 25.22 -2.69 -21.00
C LYS A 343 24.01 -2.27 -21.84
N SER A 344 23.07 -3.18 -22.08
CA SER A 344 21.85 -2.86 -22.83
C SER A 344 20.94 -1.87 -22.09
N MET A 345 20.73 -2.05 -20.77
CA MET A 345 19.91 -1.14 -19.97
C MET A 345 20.49 0.27 -19.89
N THR A 346 21.82 0.39 -19.87
CA THR A 346 22.55 1.66 -19.71
C THR A 346 22.89 2.38 -21.01
N GLU A 347 22.47 1.86 -22.17
CA GLU A 347 22.55 2.59 -23.46
C GLU A 347 21.83 3.95 -23.38
N SER A 348 20.75 4.01 -22.59
CA SER A 348 20.04 5.24 -22.26
C SER A 348 20.48 5.78 -20.91
N LYS A 349 20.91 7.05 -20.89
CA LYS A 349 21.24 7.77 -19.65
C LYS A 349 20.05 7.77 -18.69
N LEU A 350 20.30 7.60 -17.41
CA LEU A 350 19.25 7.65 -16.38
C LEU A 350 18.52 9.01 -16.40
N ALA A 351 19.24 10.11 -16.65
CA ALA A 351 18.68 11.45 -16.76
C ALA A 351 17.71 11.65 -17.96
N SER A 352 17.65 10.70 -18.89
CA SER A 352 16.69 10.76 -20.02
C SER A 352 15.27 10.33 -19.62
N PHE A 353 15.12 9.64 -18.49
CA PHE A 353 13.82 9.23 -17.96
C PHE A 353 13.21 10.34 -17.12
N SER A 354 11.89 10.49 -17.19
CA SER A 354 11.20 11.55 -16.45
C SER A 354 11.30 11.33 -14.94
N HIS A 355 11.70 12.38 -14.23
CA HIS A 355 11.61 12.49 -12.77
C HIS A 355 10.25 13.06 -12.33
N GLU A 356 9.40 13.49 -13.26
CA GLU A 356 8.09 14.08 -12.94
C GLU A 356 7.11 13.03 -12.39
N TRP A 357 6.72 13.20 -11.14
CA TRP A 357 5.63 12.45 -10.52
C TRP A 357 4.27 12.91 -11.04
N LYS A 358 3.34 11.96 -11.21
CA LYS A 358 1.99 12.22 -11.73
C LYS A 358 0.94 11.58 -10.85
N THR A 359 -0.18 12.28 -10.65
CA THR A 359 -1.36 11.74 -9.99
C THR A 359 -1.98 10.63 -10.83
N LEU A 360 -2.69 9.71 -10.17
CA LEU A 360 -3.64 8.83 -10.85
C LEU A 360 -4.97 9.56 -11.00
N PRO A 361 -5.42 9.88 -12.24
CA PRO A 361 -6.73 10.47 -12.43
C PRO A 361 -7.81 9.51 -11.94
N GLN A 362 -8.79 10.05 -11.23
CA GLN A 362 -9.96 9.29 -10.78
C GLN A 362 -11.21 9.76 -11.51
N SER A 363 -12.16 8.87 -11.67
CA SER A 363 -13.46 9.19 -12.26
C SER A 363 -14.55 8.62 -11.38
N ILE A 364 -15.55 9.45 -11.06
CA ILE A 364 -16.71 8.99 -10.31
C ILE A 364 -17.50 7.98 -11.17
N VAL A 365 -18.00 6.92 -10.53
CA VAL A 365 -18.94 6.00 -11.20
C VAL A 365 -20.24 6.74 -11.45
N GLU A 366 -20.65 6.85 -12.72
CA GLU A 366 -21.90 7.51 -13.07
C GLU A 366 -23.12 6.84 -12.44
N ILE A 367 -24.04 7.67 -11.95
CA ILE A 367 -25.34 7.23 -11.45
C ILE A 367 -26.38 7.55 -12.52
N ALA A 368 -26.98 6.53 -13.11
CA ALA A 368 -27.98 6.71 -14.16
C ALA A 368 -29.20 7.47 -13.60
N SER A 369 -29.68 8.44 -14.38
CA SER A 369 -30.90 9.20 -14.05
C SER A 369 -32.12 8.28 -14.01
N THR A 370 -33.04 8.54 -13.08
CA THR A 370 -34.32 7.83 -13.02
C THR A 370 -35.33 8.46 -14.00
N LYS A 371 -36.46 7.78 -14.22
CA LYS A 371 -37.56 8.35 -15.02
C LYS A 371 -38.27 9.46 -14.22
N PRO A 372 -38.39 10.68 -14.77
CA PRO A 372 -39.08 11.79 -14.12
C PRO A 372 -40.53 11.44 -13.77
N THR A 373 -41.01 11.92 -12.63
CA THR A 373 -42.41 11.81 -12.20
C THR A 373 -43.05 13.18 -12.06
N SER A 374 -44.29 13.34 -12.53
CA SER A 374 -45.05 14.59 -12.41
C SER A 374 -45.57 14.82 -10.98
N VAL A 375 -45.65 13.78 -10.16
CA VAL A 375 -46.10 13.81 -8.77
C VAL A 375 -45.01 13.22 -7.88
N THR A 376 -44.68 13.91 -6.79
CA THR A 376 -43.76 13.39 -5.77
C THR A 376 -44.40 12.19 -5.06
N PRO A 377 -43.75 11.01 -5.04
CA PRO A 377 -44.26 9.87 -4.30
C PRO A 377 -44.48 10.18 -2.81
N GLU A 378 -45.51 9.60 -2.19
CA GLU A 378 -45.91 9.91 -0.79
C GLU A 378 -44.79 9.70 0.23
N ALA A 379 -43.89 8.73 0.00
CA ALA A 379 -42.75 8.43 0.87
C ALA A 379 -41.53 9.36 0.65
N MET A 380 -41.60 10.25 -0.34
CA MET A 380 -40.50 11.14 -0.73
C MET A 380 -40.86 12.61 -0.45
N ILE A 381 -39.83 13.43 -0.32
CA ILE A 381 -39.94 14.87 -0.23
C ILE A 381 -39.34 15.51 -1.48
N LYS A 382 -40.02 16.53 -1.99
CA LYS A 382 -39.51 17.35 -3.09
C LYS A 382 -38.45 18.31 -2.55
N ILE A 383 -37.24 18.22 -3.06
CA ILE A 383 -36.15 19.14 -2.78
C ILE A 383 -36.12 20.19 -3.90
N PRO A 384 -36.51 21.46 -3.63
CA PRO A 384 -36.49 22.50 -4.65
C PRO A 384 -35.07 22.74 -5.13
N GLY A 385 -34.84 22.68 -6.44
CA GLY A 385 -33.54 23.01 -7.03
C GLY A 385 -33.15 24.47 -6.78
N GLY A 386 -31.86 24.77 -6.88
CA GLY A 386 -31.33 26.10 -6.60
C GLY A 386 -29.85 26.22 -6.91
N ASN A 387 -29.34 27.43 -6.75
CA ASN A 387 -27.89 27.65 -6.73
C ASN A 387 -27.34 27.15 -5.40
N TYR A 388 -26.24 26.42 -5.45
CA TYR A 388 -25.61 25.81 -4.30
C TYR A 388 -24.10 25.91 -4.40
N LEU A 389 -23.43 26.10 -3.26
CA LEU A 389 -21.99 26.02 -3.15
C LEU A 389 -21.64 24.71 -2.46
N PHE A 390 -21.27 23.70 -3.26
CA PHE A 390 -20.82 22.43 -2.75
C PHE A 390 -19.43 22.61 -2.12
N ARG A 391 -19.25 22.10 -0.89
CA ARG A 391 -17.98 22.20 -0.15
C ARG A 391 -17.68 20.92 0.62
N VAL A 392 -16.50 20.35 0.44
CA VAL A 392 -16.02 19.23 1.25
C VAL A 392 -14.64 19.58 1.78
N GLU A 393 -14.48 19.42 3.08
CA GLU A 393 -13.23 19.66 3.80
C GLU A 393 -12.93 18.42 4.65
N GLY A 394 -11.74 17.85 4.48
CA GLY A 394 -11.25 16.71 5.26
C GLY A 394 -10.30 17.15 6.37
N ILE A 395 -10.14 16.29 7.39
CA ILE A 395 -9.06 16.42 8.37
C ILE A 395 -7.96 15.47 7.97
N GLU A 396 -6.74 15.98 7.87
CA GLU A 396 -5.55 15.14 7.75
C GLU A 396 -5.37 14.31 9.02
N VAL A 397 -5.58 12.99 8.90
CA VAL A 397 -5.24 12.04 9.96
C VAL A 397 -3.81 11.53 9.75
N GLU A 398 -3.43 11.30 8.50
CA GLU A 398 -2.10 10.83 8.11
C GLU A 398 -1.78 11.29 6.67
N GLY A 399 -0.49 11.45 6.36
CA GLY A 399 0.00 11.91 5.06
C GLY A 399 0.23 13.43 5.02
N SER A 400 -0.27 14.07 3.97
CA SER A 400 -0.18 15.52 3.71
C SER A 400 -1.43 16.00 2.96
N ASP A 401 -1.55 17.31 2.72
CA ASP A 401 -2.59 17.92 1.88
C ASP A 401 -2.11 18.15 0.43
N ASP A 402 -1.33 17.22 -0.10
CA ASP A 402 -0.74 17.32 -1.44
C ASP A 402 -1.73 16.94 -2.55
N VAL A 403 -1.46 17.42 -3.77
CA VAL A 403 -2.18 16.99 -4.97
C VAL A 403 -2.06 15.47 -5.16
N GLY A 404 -3.17 14.79 -5.46
CA GLY A 404 -3.24 13.34 -5.67
C GLY A 404 -3.71 12.52 -4.47
N VAL A 405 -4.05 13.17 -3.36
CA VAL A 405 -4.68 12.53 -2.19
C VAL A 405 -6.21 12.54 -2.31
N ASP A 406 -6.88 11.66 -1.57
CA ASP A 406 -8.35 11.59 -1.47
C ASP A 406 -9.08 11.38 -2.83
N VAL A 407 -10.12 12.16 -3.12
CA VAL A 407 -11.05 11.91 -4.24
C VAL A 407 -10.93 12.99 -5.32
N GLN A 408 -11.34 12.67 -6.55
CA GLN A 408 -11.47 13.64 -7.64
C GLN A 408 -12.93 13.75 -8.09
N TYR A 409 -13.48 14.97 -8.07
CA TYR A 409 -14.80 15.24 -8.63
C TYR A 409 -14.75 15.53 -10.14
N PRO A 410 -15.86 15.38 -10.88
CA PRO A 410 -15.89 15.54 -12.34
C PRO A 410 -15.45 16.91 -12.88
N TRP A 411 -15.50 17.95 -12.05
CA TRP A 411 -15.11 19.33 -12.41
C TRP A 411 -13.65 19.65 -12.02
N GLU A 412 -12.89 18.66 -11.58
CA GLU A 412 -11.51 18.82 -11.10
C GLU A 412 -10.54 18.10 -12.02
N ASP A 413 -9.31 18.61 -12.09
CA ASP A 413 -8.22 18.04 -12.88
C ASP A 413 -7.41 16.98 -12.12
N THR A 414 -7.48 16.99 -10.79
CA THR A 414 -6.66 16.16 -9.91
C THR A 414 -7.42 15.78 -8.63
N PRO A 415 -7.11 14.62 -8.02
CA PRO A 415 -7.58 14.29 -6.68
C PRO A 415 -7.00 15.24 -5.64
N ARG A 416 -7.79 15.63 -4.65
CA ARG A 416 -7.39 16.48 -3.52
C ARG A 416 -8.36 16.30 -2.35
N ARG A 417 -8.03 16.85 -1.19
CA ARG A 417 -8.87 16.78 0.02
C ARG A 417 -9.95 17.86 0.09
N PHE A 418 -9.63 19.05 -0.38
CA PHE A 418 -10.53 20.21 -0.35
C PHE A 418 -11.26 20.35 -1.69
N HIS A 419 -12.58 20.46 -1.62
CA HIS A 419 -13.43 20.64 -2.79
C HIS A 419 -14.37 21.81 -2.60
N GLU A 420 -14.43 22.69 -3.60
CA GLU A 420 -15.43 23.76 -3.67
C GLU A 420 -15.93 23.89 -5.10
N HIS A 421 -17.25 23.90 -5.28
CA HIS A 421 -17.83 24.11 -6.62
C HIS A 421 -19.20 24.79 -6.57
N PRO A 422 -19.35 25.98 -7.18
CA PRO A 422 -20.66 26.57 -7.38
C PRO A 422 -21.42 25.79 -8.46
N MET A 423 -22.61 25.30 -8.12
CA MET A 423 -23.43 24.49 -9.02
C MET A 423 -24.90 24.88 -8.94
N LYS A 424 -25.65 24.55 -9.99
CA LYS A 424 -27.11 24.71 -10.03
C LYS A 424 -27.75 23.33 -10.00
N LEU A 425 -28.38 22.99 -8.87
CA LEU A 425 -29.08 21.73 -8.70
C LEU A 425 -30.49 21.83 -9.27
N LYS A 426 -30.89 20.77 -9.97
CA LYS A 426 -32.28 20.59 -10.42
C LYS A 426 -33.14 20.20 -9.24
N THR A 427 -34.44 20.40 -9.34
CA THR A 427 -35.40 19.83 -8.40
C THR A 427 -35.37 18.31 -8.51
N PHE A 428 -35.27 17.61 -7.39
CA PHE A 428 -35.33 16.15 -7.29
C PHE A 428 -36.22 15.73 -6.11
N ASP A 429 -36.65 14.48 -6.09
CA ASP A 429 -37.35 13.92 -4.95
C ASP A 429 -36.38 13.00 -4.17
N MET A 430 -36.36 13.09 -2.83
CA MET A 430 -35.52 12.25 -1.97
C MET A 430 -36.37 11.55 -0.92
N ASP A 431 -36.02 10.32 -0.54
CA ASP A 431 -36.74 9.64 0.54
C ASP A 431 -36.68 10.46 1.84
N LYS A 432 -37.84 10.63 2.49
CA LYS A 432 -37.95 11.39 3.74
C LYS A 432 -37.16 10.75 4.88
N TYR A 433 -37.07 9.43 4.86
CA TYR A 433 -36.40 8.61 5.86
C TYR A 433 -35.45 7.63 5.16
N PRO A 434 -34.39 7.17 5.83
CA PRO A 434 -33.60 6.06 5.30
C PRO A 434 -34.46 4.82 5.09
N VAL A 435 -34.06 4.00 4.12
CA VAL A 435 -34.72 2.73 3.80
C VAL A 435 -34.82 1.88 5.05
N THR A 436 -36.04 1.50 5.38
CA THR A 436 -36.36 0.74 6.58
C THR A 436 -36.15 -0.76 6.40
N ASN A 437 -36.04 -1.50 7.51
CA ASN A 437 -35.98 -2.96 7.45
C ASN A 437 -37.24 -3.56 6.79
N ALA A 438 -38.42 -2.98 7.02
CA ALA A 438 -39.66 -3.44 6.40
C ALA A 438 -39.67 -3.24 4.88
N GLU A 439 -39.16 -2.10 4.38
CA GLU A 439 -39.04 -1.85 2.94
C GLU A 439 -38.02 -2.75 2.28
N PHE A 440 -36.85 -2.92 2.91
CA PHE A 440 -35.82 -3.82 2.40
C PHE A 440 -36.30 -5.28 2.38
N LYS A 441 -37.06 -5.72 3.39
CA LYS A 441 -37.68 -7.07 3.41
C LYS A 441 -38.61 -7.28 2.21
N LYS A 442 -39.43 -6.29 1.85
CA LYS A 442 -40.29 -6.37 0.65
C LYS A 442 -39.47 -6.55 -0.63
N PHE A 443 -38.33 -5.87 -0.73
CA PHE A 443 -37.38 -6.06 -1.82
C PHE A 443 -36.86 -7.49 -1.88
N LEU A 444 -36.37 -8.04 -0.76
CA LEU A 444 -35.85 -9.41 -0.71
C LEU A 444 -36.93 -10.43 -1.12
N ASP A 445 -38.15 -10.27 -0.61
CA ASP A 445 -39.25 -11.20 -0.87
C ASP A 445 -39.72 -11.14 -2.33
N ALA A 446 -39.77 -9.94 -2.92
CA ALA A 446 -40.26 -9.75 -4.28
C ALA A 446 -39.19 -10.03 -5.34
N ALA A 447 -37.94 -9.67 -5.09
CA ALA A 447 -36.85 -9.83 -6.04
C ALA A 447 -36.10 -11.16 -5.88
N HIS A 448 -36.37 -11.91 -4.79
CA HIS A 448 -35.59 -13.07 -4.38
C HIS A 448 -34.08 -12.76 -4.34
N TYR A 449 -33.75 -11.56 -3.84
CA TYR A 449 -32.39 -11.06 -3.85
C TYR A 449 -31.54 -11.72 -2.78
N HIS A 450 -30.33 -12.11 -3.16
CA HIS A 450 -29.28 -12.56 -2.25
C HIS A 450 -27.93 -12.10 -2.83
N PRO A 451 -27.06 -11.45 -2.05
CA PRO A 451 -25.75 -11.02 -2.54
C PRO A 451 -24.83 -12.22 -2.78
N SER A 452 -23.81 -12.02 -3.62
CA SER A 452 -22.78 -13.03 -3.84
C SER A 452 -21.85 -13.22 -2.63
N ASN A 453 -21.73 -12.21 -1.78
CA ASN A 453 -21.02 -12.28 -0.50
C ASN A 453 -21.99 -11.83 0.60
N ASP A 454 -22.40 -12.77 1.43
CA ASP A 454 -23.39 -12.57 2.49
C ASP A 454 -22.77 -12.56 3.90
N LEU A 455 -21.44 -12.54 4.02
CA LEU A 455 -20.73 -12.76 5.30
C LEU A 455 -21.20 -11.84 6.44
N ASN A 456 -21.44 -10.57 6.12
CA ASN A 456 -22.02 -9.59 7.04
C ASN A 456 -23.40 -9.13 6.56
N PHE A 457 -23.97 -9.69 5.49
CA PHE A 457 -25.23 -9.21 4.93
C PHE A 457 -26.37 -9.36 5.94
N LEU A 458 -27.00 -8.24 6.29
CA LEU A 458 -28.08 -8.17 7.28
C LEU A 458 -27.73 -8.87 8.60
N LYS A 459 -26.49 -8.72 9.07
CA LYS A 459 -25.94 -9.43 10.26
C LYS A 459 -26.82 -9.38 11.52
N ASP A 460 -27.59 -8.31 11.69
CA ASP A 460 -28.48 -8.14 12.86
C ASP A 460 -29.87 -8.80 12.68
N TRP A 461 -30.14 -9.40 11.51
CA TRP A 461 -31.36 -10.15 11.22
C TRP A 461 -31.20 -11.61 11.64
N SER A 462 -32.33 -12.27 11.93
CA SER A 462 -32.37 -13.68 12.30
C SER A 462 -33.43 -14.40 11.49
N ASN A 463 -33.14 -15.62 11.03
CA ASN A 463 -34.07 -16.43 10.23
C ASN A 463 -34.67 -15.67 9.02
N GLY A 464 -33.84 -14.86 8.34
CA GLY A 464 -34.25 -14.09 7.16
C GLY A 464 -35.14 -12.87 7.45
N THR A 465 -35.28 -12.44 8.71
CA THR A 465 -36.09 -11.27 9.07
C THR A 465 -35.45 -10.42 10.17
N TYR A 466 -35.85 -9.15 10.25
CA TYR A 466 -35.47 -8.24 11.32
C TYR A 466 -36.21 -8.56 12.63
N SER A 467 -35.63 -8.15 13.76
CA SER A 467 -36.21 -8.31 15.09
C SER A 467 -37.52 -7.53 15.29
N GLU A 468 -38.38 -7.99 16.19
CA GLU A 468 -39.64 -7.30 16.51
C GLU A 468 -39.44 -5.82 16.88
N GLY A 469 -40.27 -4.93 16.32
CA GLY A 469 -40.21 -3.48 16.52
C GLY A 469 -39.09 -2.75 15.74
N TRP A 470 -38.41 -3.44 14.81
CA TRP A 470 -37.40 -2.85 13.92
C TRP A 470 -37.91 -2.50 12.53
N ASP A 471 -39.19 -2.72 12.27
CA ASP A 471 -39.88 -2.46 11.01
C ASP A 471 -39.59 -1.06 10.45
N ASN A 472 -39.69 -0.02 11.31
CA ASN A 472 -39.45 1.38 10.97
C ASN A 472 -38.01 1.86 11.25
N LYS A 473 -37.09 0.95 11.57
CA LYS A 473 -35.66 1.29 11.74
C LYS A 473 -34.94 1.18 10.41
N PRO A 474 -33.87 1.95 10.18
CA PRO A 474 -33.05 1.83 8.98
C PRO A 474 -32.50 0.40 8.86
N VAL A 475 -32.44 -0.11 7.63
CA VAL A 475 -31.69 -1.32 7.32
C VAL A 475 -30.19 -1.03 7.50
N THR A 476 -29.47 -1.99 8.08
CA THR A 476 -28.02 -1.93 8.33
C THR A 476 -27.34 -3.18 7.81
N TRP A 477 -26.01 -3.15 7.71
CA TRP A 477 -25.20 -4.26 7.22
C TRP A 477 -25.54 -4.66 5.77
N VAL A 478 -25.66 -3.66 4.90
CA VAL A 478 -25.82 -3.82 3.46
C VAL A 478 -24.61 -3.20 2.75
N SER A 479 -24.14 -3.83 1.68
CA SER A 479 -23.06 -3.31 0.85
C SER A 479 -23.56 -2.21 -0.09
N ILE A 480 -22.63 -1.56 -0.81
CA ILE A 480 -23.00 -0.58 -1.84
C ILE A 480 -23.69 -1.25 -3.03
N GLU A 481 -23.39 -2.52 -3.32
CA GLU A 481 -24.04 -3.35 -4.33
C GLU A 481 -25.48 -3.66 -3.92
N ASP A 482 -25.71 -4.06 -2.67
CA ASP A 482 -27.06 -4.31 -2.11
C ASP A 482 -27.93 -3.05 -2.21
N ALA A 483 -27.36 -1.90 -1.82
CA ALA A 483 -28.00 -0.60 -1.88
C ALA A 483 -28.41 -0.22 -3.31
N ARG A 484 -27.52 -0.43 -4.28
CA ARG A 484 -27.79 -0.19 -5.71
C ARG A 484 -28.86 -1.13 -6.25
N ALA A 485 -28.83 -2.41 -5.85
CA ALA A 485 -29.83 -3.39 -6.25
C ALA A 485 -31.23 -3.03 -5.74
N TYR A 486 -31.34 -2.65 -4.46
CA TYR A 486 -32.58 -2.14 -3.86
C TYR A 486 -33.07 -0.89 -4.58
N ALA A 487 -32.20 0.11 -4.78
CA ALA A 487 -32.58 1.36 -5.44
C ALA A 487 -33.14 1.10 -6.84
N LYS A 488 -32.47 0.26 -7.63
CA LYS A 488 -32.92 -0.16 -8.95
C LYS A 488 -34.28 -0.85 -8.91
N TRP A 489 -34.49 -1.80 -7.99
CA TRP A 489 -35.77 -2.48 -7.81
C TRP A 489 -36.90 -1.50 -7.45
N ALA A 490 -36.61 -0.53 -6.57
CA ALA A 490 -37.54 0.51 -6.17
C ALA A 490 -37.81 1.56 -7.26
N GLY A 491 -37.12 1.50 -8.41
CA GLY A 491 -37.20 2.52 -9.46
C GLY A 491 -36.58 3.86 -9.07
N LYS A 492 -35.59 3.81 -8.17
CA LYS A 492 -34.84 4.95 -7.59
C LYS A 492 -33.35 4.82 -7.93
N ARG A 493 -32.53 5.75 -7.43
CA ARG A 493 -31.07 5.68 -7.46
C ARG A 493 -30.49 6.11 -6.10
N LEU A 494 -29.17 6.04 -5.96
CA LEU A 494 -28.49 6.65 -4.82
C LEU A 494 -28.20 8.12 -5.14
N PRO A 495 -28.31 9.05 -4.17
CA PRO A 495 -27.96 10.44 -4.39
C PRO A 495 -26.47 10.59 -4.60
N HIS A 496 -26.08 11.57 -5.40
CA HIS A 496 -24.72 12.09 -5.36
C HIS A 496 -24.46 12.81 -4.03
N GLU A 497 -23.19 12.94 -3.66
CA GLU A 497 -22.79 13.61 -2.42
C GLU A 497 -23.27 15.06 -2.36
N TRP A 498 -23.22 15.79 -3.48
CA TRP A 498 -23.73 17.16 -3.56
C TRP A 498 -25.26 17.26 -3.44
N GLU A 499 -26.01 16.25 -3.89
CA GLU A 499 -27.47 16.21 -3.73
C GLU A 499 -27.83 15.95 -2.27
N TRP A 500 -27.10 15.04 -1.62
CA TRP A 500 -27.24 14.76 -0.21
C TRP A 500 -26.88 15.99 0.65
N GLN A 501 -25.75 16.64 0.36
CA GLN A 501 -25.31 17.83 1.08
C GLN A 501 -26.32 18.98 0.93
N PHE A 502 -26.81 19.22 -0.29
CA PHE A 502 -27.82 20.24 -0.55
C PHE A 502 -29.14 19.97 0.19
N ALA A 503 -29.62 18.72 0.21
CA ALA A 503 -30.83 18.35 0.93
C ALA A 503 -30.67 18.52 2.46
N ALA A 504 -29.46 18.30 2.99
CA ALA A 504 -29.16 18.40 4.40
C ALA A 504 -28.88 19.84 4.87
N GLN A 505 -28.12 20.61 4.09
CA GLN A 505 -27.65 21.96 4.42
C GLN A 505 -28.62 23.06 3.93
N GLY A 506 -29.25 22.87 2.78
CA GLY A 506 -29.96 23.95 2.08
C GLY A 506 -28.99 24.97 1.47
N THR A 507 -29.45 26.22 1.29
CA THR A 507 -28.69 27.28 0.61
C THR A 507 -28.08 28.32 1.55
N ASP A 508 -28.25 28.17 2.86
CA ASP A 508 -27.82 29.16 3.86
C ASP A 508 -26.46 28.84 4.49
N GLY A 509 -25.81 27.75 4.07
CA GLY A 509 -24.46 27.39 4.50
C GLY A 509 -24.36 26.91 5.95
N ARG A 510 -25.49 26.50 6.56
CA ARG A 510 -25.52 26.02 7.95
C ARG A 510 -24.54 24.86 8.19
N THR A 511 -24.03 24.77 9.40
CA THR A 511 -23.06 23.73 9.80
C THR A 511 -23.71 22.35 9.96
N TYR A 512 -24.89 22.30 10.57
CA TYR A 512 -25.67 21.06 10.77
C TYR A 512 -27.03 21.18 10.10
N PRO A 513 -27.71 20.06 9.79
CA PRO A 513 -29.03 20.13 9.16
C PRO A 513 -30.10 20.87 9.98
N TRP A 514 -29.90 20.97 11.29
CA TRP A 514 -30.75 21.70 12.23
C TRP A 514 -30.26 23.11 12.60
N GLY A 515 -29.21 23.63 11.93
CA GLY A 515 -28.65 24.97 12.14
C GLY A 515 -27.18 24.96 12.54
N ASP A 516 -26.65 26.09 13.01
CA ASP A 516 -25.21 26.23 13.30
C ASP A 516 -24.79 25.79 14.71
N HIS A 517 -25.76 25.61 15.61
CA HIS A 517 -25.51 25.18 16.96
C HIS A 517 -25.65 23.66 17.09
N TRP A 518 -24.69 23.06 17.77
CA TRP A 518 -24.72 21.63 18.08
C TRP A 518 -25.93 21.29 18.95
N ASP A 519 -26.68 20.26 18.57
CA ASP A 519 -27.79 19.69 19.35
C ASP A 519 -27.53 18.20 19.60
N ASP A 520 -27.26 17.85 20.86
CA ASP A 520 -27.00 16.47 21.27
C ASP A 520 -28.25 15.57 21.14
N LYS A 521 -29.45 16.16 21.10
CA LYS A 521 -30.71 15.43 20.93
C LYS A 521 -30.99 15.10 19.46
N ALA A 522 -30.32 15.78 18.53
CA ALA A 522 -30.45 15.57 17.10
C ALA A 522 -29.57 14.41 16.57
N VAL A 523 -28.70 13.85 17.42
CA VAL A 523 -27.83 12.71 17.06
C VAL A 523 -28.01 11.51 18.00
N PRO A 524 -27.72 10.28 17.53
CA PRO A 524 -27.59 9.13 18.41
C PRO A 524 -26.44 9.31 19.41
N ARG A 525 -26.55 8.67 20.57
CA ARG A 525 -25.44 8.61 21.53
C ARG A 525 -24.25 7.89 20.88
N PRO A 526 -23.01 8.40 21.02
CA PRO A 526 -21.82 7.71 20.55
C PRO A 526 -21.79 6.25 21.01
N ASP A 527 -21.35 5.37 20.13
CA ASP A 527 -21.08 3.98 20.47
C ASP A 527 -19.58 3.84 20.73
N LEU A 528 -19.22 3.36 21.92
CA LEU A 528 -17.85 3.09 22.32
C LEU A 528 -17.61 1.58 22.50
N GLY A 529 -18.64 0.77 22.19
CA GLY A 529 -18.55 -0.68 22.24
C GLY A 529 -17.75 -1.23 21.05
N ARG A 530 -17.13 -2.40 21.26
CA ARG A 530 -16.41 -3.13 20.21
C ARG A 530 -17.32 -3.69 19.13
N THR A 531 -18.55 -4.02 19.53
CA THR A 531 -19.60 -4.48 18.61
C THR A 531 -20.52 -3.32 18.29
N MET A 532 -20.76 -3.06 17.00
CA MET A 532 -21.77 -2.10 16.59
C MET A 532 -23.15 -2.52 17.12
N ARG A 533 -23.84 -1.64 17.85
CA ARG A 533 -25.22 -1.91 18.30
C ARG A 533 -26.19 -2.05 17.12
N GLY A 534 -27.32 -2.70 17.30
CA GLY A 534 -28.39 -2.70 16.29
C GLY A 534 -28.87 -1.27 15.94
N PRO A 535 -29.60 -1.09 14.82
CA PRO A 535 -30.09 0.21 14.39
C PRO A 535 -30.99 0.89 15.44
N GLN A 536 -30.94 2.23 15.47
CA GLN A 536 -31.83 3.08 16.26
C GLN A 536 -32.84 3.78 15.34
N ARG A 537 -34.00 4.18 15.89
CA ARG A 537 -35.02 4.92 15.12
C ARG A 537 -34.53 6.28 14.62
N ARG A 538 -33.59 6.90 15.34
CA ARG A 538 -32.92 8.13 14.91
C ARG A 538 -31.62 7.76 14.19
N CYS A 539 -31.49 8.17 12.93
CA CYS A 539 -30.20 8.27 12.26
C CYS A 539 -29.66 9.68 12.48
N ALA A 540 -28.36 9.83 12.75
CA ALA A 540 -27.71 11.11 12.48
C ALA A 540 -27.50 11.22 10.96
N PRO A 541 -27.65 12.42 10.38
CA PRO A 541 -26.98 12.76 9.14
C PRO A 541 -25.49 12.42 9.29
N VAL A 542 -24.89 11.84 8.25
CA VAL A 542 -23.46 11.51 8.24
C VAL A 542 -22.67 12.77 8.63
N GLY A 543 -21.68 12.62 9.53
CA GLY A 543 -20.72 13.68 9.82
C GLY A 543 -21.06 14.69 10.92
N CYS A 544 -22.17 14.52 11.65
CA CYS A 544 -22.56 15.51 12.67
C CYS A 544 -21.52 15.72 13.81
N LYS A 545 -20.62 14.77 14.11
CA LYS A 545 -19.45 15.03 14.99
C LYS A 545 -18.11 15.13 14.25
N SER A 546 -18.07 14.81 12.95
CA SER A 546 -16.81 14.48 12.27
C SER A 546 -16.21 15.61 11.46
N ILE A 547 -16.79 16.81 11.43
CA ILE A 547 -16.07 17.99 10.89
C ILE A 547 -14.86 18.35 11.77
N ARG A 548 -14.74 17.81 13.00
CA ARG A 548 -13.52 18.00 13.83
C ARG A 548 -12.87 16.77 14.47
N ARG A 549 -13.52 15.60 14.59
CA ARG A 549 -12.87 14.37 15.09
C ARG A 549 -13.52 13.11 14.51
N ASN A 550 -12.72 12.33 13.79
CA ASN A 550 -12.92 10.93 13.37
C ASN A 550 -14.21 10.65 12.56
N GLY A 551 -14.07 10.68 11.25
CA GLY A 551 -15.14 10.41 10.30
C GLY A 551 -15.35 8.93 10.05
N TYR A 552 -16.23 8.27 10.79
CA TYR A 552 -16.95 7.06 10.34
C TYR A 552 -18.32 7.00 11.04
N GLY A 553 -19.31 7.72 10.51
CA GLY A 553 -20.71 7.57 10.89
C GLY A 553 -21.40 6.49 10.06
N ARG A 554 -22.39 5.79 10.62
CA ARG A 554 -23.24 4.87 9.84
C ARG A 554 -23.86 5.62 8.67
N LYS A 555 -23.59 5.17 7.44
CA LYS A 555 -24.43 5.53 6.29
C LYS A 555 -25.74 4.75 6.44
N CYS A 556 -26.80 5.40 6.89
CA CYS A 556 -28.15 4.86 6.71
C CYS A 556 -28.46 4.94 5.20
N LEU A 557 -28.98 3.86 4.61
CA LEU A 557 -29.28 3.82 3.18
C LEU A 557 -30.34 4.89 2.84
N ALA A 558 -29.96 5.90 2.07
CA ALA A 558 -30.87 6.90 1.52
C ALA A 558 -30.87 6.77 -0.01
N VAL A 559 -32.05 6.80 -0.62
CA VAL A 559 -32.24 6.72 -2.07
C VAL A 559 -33.04 7.94 -2.54
N ASP A 560 -32.77 8.39 -3.74
CA ASP A 560 -33.41 9.53 -4.38
C ASP A 560 -33.91 9.17 -5.78
N ARG A 561 -34.66 10.09 -6.41
CA ARG A 561 -35.27 9.86 -7.71
C ARG A 561 -35.07 11.04 -8.64
#